data_AF-A0A9D4PW99-F1
#
_entry.id   AF-A0A9D4PW99-F1
#
_cell.length_a   1.000
_cell.length_b   1.000
_cell.length_c   1.000
_cell.angle_alpha   90.00
_cell.angle_beta   90.00
_cell.angle_gamma   90.00
#
_symmetry.space_group_name_H-M   'P 1'
#
loop_
_entity.id
_entity.type
_entity.pdbx_description
1 polymer ?
#
loop_
_entity_poly.entity_id
_entity_poly.type
_entity_poly.pdbx_seq_one_letter_code
_entity_poly.pdbx_strand_id
1 'polypeptide(L)'
;MELLPREFQIKLAALEVATTRETRTQKQATFYIDGSKSQMLRMARDLTEAVNAGVLHQEDLTANLIDEYLSLVECPDVDMLMRCAGAKFSDFAVPQCNYTYLNMVPTFWEEQGFWDWIWAFIEYQLYWPAIKGVKRRHNGYVITSSCRQNLLK
;
A
#
# COMPACT_ATOMS: atom_id res chain seq x y z
N MET A 1 -5.98 7.41 12.93
CA MET A 1 -5.27 7.79 14.17
C MET A 1 -6.18 7.87 15.39
N GLU A 2 -7.50 8.07 15.24
CA GLU A 2 -8.44 8.28 16.35
C GLU A 2 -8.53 7.13 17.37
N LEU A 3 -8.20 5.91 16.96
CA LEU A 3 -8.25 4.71 17.83
C LEU A 3 -7.11 4.63 18.85
N LEU A 4 -6.04 5.44 18.70
CA LEU A 4 -4.90 5.42 19.63
C LEU A 4 -5.18 6.28 20.88
N PRO A 5 -4.59 5.97 22.04
CA PRO A 5 -4.62 6.85 23.19
C PRO A 5 -4.10 8.25 22.85
N ARG A 6 -4.75 9.29 23.38
CA ARG A 6 -4.46 10.70 23.05
C ARG A 6 -2.99 11.08 23.29
N GLU A 7 -2.39 10.57 24.36
CA GLU A 7 -0.97 10.80 24.66
C GLU A 7 -0.05 10.26 23.57
N PHE A 8 -0.40 9.11 22.98
CA PHE A 8 0.38 8.49 21.92
C PHE A 8 0.22 9.26 20.60
N GLN A 9 -1.00 9.73 20.30
CA GLN A 9 -1.24 10.59 19.13
C GLN A 9 -0.41 11.88 19.19
N ILE A 10 -0.34 12.54 20.35
CA ILE A 10 0.46 13.76 20.55
C ILE A 10 1.94 13.48 20.31
N LYS A 11 2.46 12.35 20.83
CA LYS A 11 3.85 11.95 20.62
C LYS A 11 4.16 11.63 19.16
N LEU A 12 3.27 10.90 18.48
CA LEU A 12 3.41 10.60 17.06
C LEU A 12 3.41 11.87 16.21
N ALA A 13 2.46 12.78 16.43
CA ALA A 13 2.40 14.05 15.72
C ALA A 13 3.66 14.90 15.95
N ALA A 14 4.19 14.93 17.18
CA ALA A 14 5.44 15.64 17.48
C ALA A 14 6.65 15.00 16.76
N LEU A 15 6.71 13.67 16.68
CA LEU A 15 7.75 12.95 15.94
C LEU A 15 7.65 13.19 14.43
N GLU A 16 6.44 13.17 13.88
CA GLU A 16 6.19 13.45 12.47
C GLU A 16 6.70 14.84 12.10
N VAL A 17 6.29 15.88 12.84
CA VAL A 17 6.76 17.27 12.63
C VAL A 17 8.27 17.42 12.77
N ALA A 18 8.89 16.70 13.72
CA ALA A 18 10.34 16.74 13.91
C ALA A 18 11.10 16.07 12.75
N THR A 19 10.50 15.06 12.11
CA THR A 19 11.14 14.27 11.04
C THR A 19 10.79 14.73 9.63
N THR A 20 9.76 15.57 9.43
CA THR A 20 9.34 16.09 8.11
C THR A 20 10.48 16.81 7.35
N ARG A 21 11.48 17.35 8.05
CA ARG A 21 12.59 18.11 7.44
C ARG A 21 13.81 17.28 7.06
N GLU A 22 13.87 16.00 7.46
CA GLU A 22 15.02 15.13 7.19
C GLU A 22 14.89 14.47 5.80
N THR A 23 15.43 15.14 4.78
CA THR A 23 15.36 14.73 3.37
C THR A 23 16.34 13.62 2.98
N ARG A 24 17.24 13.20 3.88
CA ARG A 24 18.41 12.37 3.51
C ARG A 24 18.12 10.88 3.35
N THR A 25 17.09 10.37 4.01
CA THR A 25 16.60 8.98 3.88
C THR A 25 15.12 8.96 4.25
N GLN A 26 14.23 8.73 3.29
CA GLN A 26 12.81 8.49 3.56
C GLN A 26 12.68 7.17 4.33
N LYS A 27 12.66 7.27 5.66
CA LYS A 27 12.34 6.15 6.55
C LYS A 27 10.90 6.34 6.99
N GLN A 28 9.97 5.71 6.29
CA GLN A 28 8.57 5.73 6.65
C GLN A 28 8.26 4.53 7.54
N ALA A 29 7.86 4.80 8.77
CA ALA A 29 7.31 3.79 9.67
C ALA A 29 5.79 3.93 9.66
N THR A 30 5.11 3.15 8.84
CA THR A 30 3.64 3.16 8.78
C THR A 30 3.07 2.23 9.82
N PHE A 31 2.41 2.79 10.83
CA PHE A 31 1.64 2.02 11.79
C PHE A 31 0.27 1.70 11.20
N TYR A 32 0.13 0.49 10.66
CA TYR A 32 -1.18 -0.04 10.28
C TYR A 32 -1.97 -0.42 11.53
N ILE A 33 -2.55 0.58 12.17
CA ILE A 33 -3.49 0.42 13.29
C ILE A 33 -4.84 -0.10 12.77
N ASP A 34 -5.03 -0.05 11.45
CA ASP A 34 -6.29 -0.31 10.79
C ASP A 34 -6.06 -1.24 9.58
N GLY A 35 -6.74 -2.39 9.59
CA GLY A 35 -6.60 -3.44 8.56
C GLY A 35 -7.08 -3.00 7.19
N SER A 36 -6.83 -3.80 6.16
CA SER A 36 -7.15 -3.48 4.76
C SER A 36 -8.65 -3.21 4.58
N LYS A 37 -9.52 -3.92 5.31
CA LYS A 37 -10.96 -3.68 5.31
C LYS A 37 -11.36 -2.28 5.77
N SER A 38 -10.69 -1.76 6.80
CA SER A 38 -10.95 -0.41 7.30
C SER A 38 -10.56 0.66 6.26
N GLN A 39 -9.48 0.42 5.52
CA GLN A 39 -9.01 1.29 4.45
C GLN A 39 -10.02 1.33 3.30
N MET A 40 -10.49 0.15 2.87
CA MET A 40 -11.53 0.04 1.86
C MET A 40 -12.84 0.73 2.29
N LEU A 41 -13.21 0.63 3.57
CA LEU A 41 -14.40 1.31 4.08
C LEU A 41 -14.24 2.84 4.09
N ARG A 42 -13.08 3.36 4.47
CA ARG A 42 -12.78 4.80 4.38
C ARG A 42 -12.85 5.29 2.94
N MET A 43 -12.11 4.63 2.04
CA MET A 43 -12.11 4.92 0.61
C MET A 43 -13.53 4.92 0.04
N ALA A 44 -14.35 3.91 0.37
CA ALA A 44 -15.73 3.85 -0.08
C ALA A 44 -16.58 5.03 0.45
N ARG A 45 -16.39 5.44 1.71
CA ARG A 45 -17.08 6.61 2.27
C ARG A 45 -16.67 7.90 1.58
N ASP A 46 -15.38 8.11 1.40
CA ASP A 46 -14.82 9.32 0.77
C ASP A 46 -15.31 9.45 -0.68
N LEU A 47 -15.31 8.34 -1.45
CA LEU A 47 -15.88 8.32 -2.80
C LEU A 47 -17.37 8.62 -2.81
N THR A 48 -18.13 8.06 -1.86
CA THR A 48 -19.58 8.28 -1.79
C THR A 48 -19.90 9.74 -1.43
N GLU A 49 -19.10 10.34 -0.54
CA GLU A 49 -19.22 11.76 -0.18
C GLU A 49 -18.89 12.67 -1.36
N ALA A 50 -17.82 12.39 -2.10
CA ALA A 50 -17.45 13.13 -3.30
C ALA A 50 -18.51 13.04 -4.41
N VAL A 51 -19.15 11.88 -4.59
CA VAL A 51 -20.26 11.71 -5.52
C VAL A 51 -21.50 12.50 -5.07
N ASN A 52 -21.84 12.44 -3.78
CA ASN A 52 -22.98 13.18 -3.22
C ASN A 52 -22.78 14.70 -3.29
N ALA A 53 -21.53 15.17 -3.17
CA ALA A 53 -21.16 16.57 -3.33
C ALA A 53 -21.16 17.03 -4.80
N GLY A 54 -21.35 16.11 -5.76
CA GLY A 54 -21.31 16.40 -7.19
C GLY A 54 -19.91 16.68 -7.74
N VAL A 55 -18.86 16.32 -6.99
CA VAL A 55 -17.45 16.48 -7.40
C VAL A 55 -17.03 15.34 -8.33
N LEU A 56 -17.58 14.13 -8.12
CA LEU A 56 -17.37 12.97 -8.96
C LEU A 56 -18.70 12.43 -9.48
N HIS A 57 -18.72 11.90 -10.70
CA HIS A 57 -19.83 11.12 -11.21
C HIS A 57 -19.51 9.62 -11.20
N GLN A 58 -20.55 8.78 -11.24
CA GLN A 58 -20.37 7.32 -11.29
C GLN A 58 -19.52 6.87 -12.49
N GLU A 59 -19.59 7.60 -13.59
CA GLU A 59 -18.80 7.34 -14.80
C GLU A 59 -17.30 7.58 -14.60
N ASP A 60 -16.93 8.40 -13.62
CA ASP A 60 -15.54 8.75 -13.32
C ASP A 60 -14.86 7.68 -12.43
N LEU A 61 -15.65 6.76 -11.85
CA LEU A 61 -15.15 5.68 -11.01
C LEU A 61 -14.38 4.65 -11.85
N THR A 62 -13.07 4.83 -11.90
CA THR A 62 -12.13 3.97 -12.61
C THR A 62 -11.22 3.21 -11.63
N ALA A 63 -10.58 2.13 -12.09
CA ALA A 63 -9.60 1.40 -11.28
C ALA A 63 -8.46 2.32 -10.79
N ASN A 64 -8.02 3.26 -11.64
CA ASN A 64 -6.98 4.24 -11.27
C ASN A 64 -7.44 5.17 -10.14
N LEU A 65 -8.69 5.65 -10.19
CA LEU A 65 -9.23 6.51 -9.14
C LEU A 65 -9.36 5.75 -7.81
N ILE A 66 -9.76 4.48 -7.87
CA ILE A 66 -9.80 3.60 -6.69
C ILE A 66 -8.39 3.44 -6.11
N ASP A 67 -7.39 3.17 -6.95
CA ASP A 67 -6.00 3.07 -6.52
C ASP A 67 -5.50 4.37 -5.89
N GLU A 68 -5.88 5.54 -6.42
CA GLU A 68 -5.54 6.85 -5.83
C GLU A 68 -6.18 7.05 -4.45
N TYR A 69 -7.46 6.76 -4.28
CA TYR A 69 -8.16 6.91 -2.98
C TYR A 69 -7.72 5.86 -1.94
N LEU A 70 -7.19 4.73 -2.40
CA LEU A 70 -6.71 3.64 -1.55
C LEU A 70 -5.23 3.79 -1.20
N SER A 71 -4.47 4.44 -2.08
CA SER A 71 -3.11 4.88 -1.79
C SER A 71 -3.18 5.97 -0.73
N LEU A 72 -2.50 5.74 0.39
CA LEU A 72 -2.13 6.86 1.23
C LEU A 72 -1.14 7.67 0.38
N VAL A 73 -1.43 8.96 0.14
CA VAL A 73 -0.63 9.86 -0.72
C VAL A 73 0.88 9.78 -0.45
N GLU A 74 1.26 9.34 0.75
CA GLU A 74 2.65 9.25 1.21
C GLU A 74 3.21 7.82 1.28
N CYS A 75 2.44 6.77 1.02
CA CYS A 75 2.93 5.37 1.10
C CYS A 75 2.96 4.73 -0.30
N PRO A 76 4.14 4.49 -0.88
CA PRO A 76 4.24 3.78 -2.14
C PRO A 76 3.77 2.33 -2.03
N ASP A 77 3.52 1.70 -3.18
CA ASP A 77 3.30 0.25 -3.28
C ASP A 77 4.40 -0.53 -2.56
N VAL A 78 4.04 -1.63 -1.91
CA VAL A 78 5.00 -2.48 -1.22
C VAL A 78 5.74 -3.33 -2.26
N ASP A 79 7.07 -3.21 -2.35
CA ASP A 79 7.85 -4.03 -3.29
C ASP A 79 8.07 -5.45 -2.77
N MET A 80 8.33 -5.59 -1.46
CA MET A 80 8.59 -6.85 -0.80
C MET A 80 7.92 -6.88 0.57
N LEU A 81 7.22 -7.98 0.87
CA LEU A 81 6.61 -8.24 2.17
C LEU A 81 7.19 -9.53 2.73
N MET A 82 7.84 -9.42 3.89
CA MET A 82 8.31 -10.56 4.66
C MET A 82 7.31 -10.88 5.76
N ARG A 83 6.80 -12.11 5.77
CA ARG A 83 5.84 -12.58 6.79
C ARG A 83 6.40 -13.80 7.51
N CYS A 84 6.50 -13.68 8.83
CA CYS A 84 7.02 -14.70 9.73
C CYS A 84 5.90 -15.63 10.26
N ALA A 85 6.31 -16.70 10.94
CA ALA A 85 5.49 -17.66 11.69
C ALA A 85 4.48 -18.46 10.85
N GLY A 86 4.71 -18.63 9.55
CA GLY A 86 3.80 -19.37 8.67
C GLY A 86 2.37 -18.81 8.64
N ALA A 87 2.20 -17.54 9.02
CA ALA A 87 0.89 -16.93 9.17
C ALA A 87 0.27 -16.58 7.80
N LYS A 88 -1.05 -16.76 7.69
CA LYS A 88 -1.81 -16.30 6.51
C LYS A 88 -1.82 -14.77 6.43
N PHE A 89 -2.21 -14.25 5.27
CA PHE A 89 -2.38 -12.82 5.00
C PHE A 89 -3.52 -12.24 5.87
N SER A 90 -3.20 -11.87 7.10
CA SER A 90 -4.16 -11.46 8.14
C SER A 90 -4.52 -9.98 8.02
N ASP A 91 -5.23 -9.62 6.94
CA ASP A 91 -5.78 -8.28 6.66
C ASP A 91 -4.75 -7.13 6.56
N PHE A 92 -3.47 -7.44 6.29
CA PHE A 92 -2.38 -6.47 6.29
C PHE A 92 -2.11 -5.89 4.89
N ALA A 93 -2.38 -4.60 4.69
CA ALA A 93 -2.00 -3.82 3.49
C ALA A 93 -2.27 -4.52 2.13
N VAL A 94 -3.39 -5.25 2.01
CA VAL A 94 -3.74 -6.04 0.82
C VAL A 94 -3.70 -5.22 -0.45
N PRO A 95 -4.30 -4.01 -0.52
CA PRO A 95 -4.32 -3.26 -1.76
C PRO A 95 -2.94 -2.76 -2.20
N GLN A 96 -2.11 -2.39 -1.22
CA GLN A 96 -0.73 -1.97 -1.48
C GLN A 96 0.17 -3.13 -1.89
N CYS A 97 -0.30 -4.38 -1.74
CA CYS A 97 0.48 -5.59 -2.00
C CYS A 97 0.25 -6.23 -3.40
N ASN A 98 -0.37 -5.51 -4.35
CA ASN A 98 -0.79 -6.07 -5.63
C ASN A 98 0.38 -6.62 -6.50
N TYR A 99 1.56 -6.02 -6.40
CA TYR A 99 2.78 -6.44 -7.12
C TYR A 99 3.95 -6.72 -6.19
N THR A 100 3.66 -7.24 -5.00
CA THR A 100 4.66 -7.46 -3.96
C THR A 100 5.27 -8.85 -4.07
N TYR A 101 6.58 -8.93 -3.86
CA TYR A 101 7.24 -10.19 -3.59
C TYR A 101 6.90 -10.66 -2.16
N LEU A 102 6.19 -11.78 -2.05
CA LEU A 102 5.79 -12.36 -0.78
C LEU A 102 6.81 -13.39 -0.32
N ASN A 103 7.55 -13.08 0.74
CA ASN A 103 8.43 -14.04 1.41
C ASN A 103 7.75 -14.56 2.69
N MET A 104 7.31 -15.82 2.67
CA MET A 104 6.66 -16.47 3.81
C MET A 104 7.66 -17.40 4.51
N VAL A 105 8.07 -17.01 5.71
CA VAL A 105 9.07 -17.73 6.51
C VAL A 105 8.38 -18.41 7.69
N PRO A 106 8.69 -19.68 8.01
CA PRO A 106 8.07 -20.41 9.11
C PRO A 106 8.55 -19.98 10.51
N THR A 107 9.69 -19.29 10.60
CA THR A 107 10.32 -18.83 11.85
C THR A 107 9.64 -17.59 12.42
N PHE A 108 9.78 -17.35 13.73
CA PHE A 108 9.24 -16.14 14.36
C PHE A 108 10.11 -14.91 14.08
N TRP A 109 9.55 -13.71 14.25
CA TRP A 109 10.24 -12.46 13.90
C TRP A 109 11.46 -12.20 14.80
N GLU A 110 11.37 -12.61 16.06
CA GLU A 110 12.45 -12.51 17.05
C GLU A 110 13.63 -13.45 16.75
N GLU A 111 13.40 -14.49 15.96
CA GLU A 111 14.41 -15.46 15.54
C GLU A 111 15.12 -15.04 14.25
N GLN A 112 14.60 -14.04 13.53
CA GLN A 112 15.17 -13.58 12.26
C GLN A 112 16.47 -12.82 12.47
N GLY A 113 17.54 -13.34 11.87
CA GLY A 113 18.86 -12.75 11.88
C GLY A 113 19.17 -11.95 10.62
N PHE A 114 20.35 -11.32 10.62
CA PHE A 114 20.86 -10.57 9.48
C PHE A 114 20.89 -11.40 8.18
N TRP A 115 21.28 -12.67 8.26
CA TRP A 115 21.40 -13.54 7.09
C TRP A 115 20.06 -13.89 6.45
N ASP A 116 18.99 -14.04 7.25
CA ASP A 116 17.65 -14.30 6.73
C ASP A 116 17.17 -13.13 5.86
N TRP A 117 17.43 -11.90 6.31
CA TRP A 117 17.14 -10.69 5.53
C TRP A 117 17.95 -10.62 4.23
N ILE A 118 19.24 -10.95 4.28
CA ILE A 118 20.08 -10.97 3.07
C ILE A 118 19.54 -11.97 2.05
N TRP A 119 19.17 -13.18 2.49
CA TRP A 119 18.57 -14.17 1.61
C TRP A 119 17.26 -13.68 1.01
N ALA A 120 16.39 -13.10 1.84
CA ALA A 120 15.12 -12.57 1.40
C ALA A 120 15.29 -11.44 0.35
N PHE A 121 16.31 -10.58 0.49
CA PHE A 121 16.65 -9.58 -0.51
C PHE A 121 17.19 -10.17 -1.82
N ILE A 122 18.01 -11.21 -1.74
CA ILE A 122 18.54 -11.89 -2.94
C ILE A 122 17.40 -12.54 -3.72
N GLU A 123 16.49 -13.23 -3.03
CA GLU A 123 15.31 -13.83 -3.67
C GLU A 123 14.46 -12.74 -4.32
N TYR A 124 14.17 -11.65 -3.62
CA TYR A 124 13.45 -10.51 -4.18
C TYR A 124 14.10 -10.00 -5.47
N GLN A 125 15.42 -9.78 -5.46
CA GLN A 125 16.15 -9.31 -6.64
C GLN A 125 16.08 -10.29 -7.82
N LEU A 126 16.09 -11.59 -7.54
CA LEU A 126 15.96 -12.63 -8.56
C LEU A 126 14.58 -12.63 -9.23
N TYR A 127 13.51 -12.43 -8.45
CA TYR A 127 12.13 -12.43 -8.96
C TYR A 127 11.66 -11.06 -9.48
N TRP A 128 12.33 -9.97 -9.10
CA TRP A 128 11.96 -8.61 -9.45
C TRP A 128 11.76 -8.36 -10.96
N PRO A 129 12.61 -8.86 -11.88
CA PRO A 129 12.40 -8.65 -13.32
C PRO A 129 11.06 -9.19 -13.82
N ALA A 130 10.63 -10.35 -13.30
CA ALA A 130 9.36 -10.97 -13.66
C ALA A 130 8.18 -10.15 -13.11
N ILE A 131 8.24 -9.75 -11.85
CA ILE A 131 7.23 -8.92 -11.18
C ILE A 131 7.07 -7.58 -11.92
N LYS A 132 8.20 -6.92 -12.23
CA LYS A 132 8.21 -5.67 -13.01
C LYS A 132 7.63 -5.84 -14.41
N GLY A 133 7.76 -7.01 -15.02
CA GLY A 133 7.14 -7.36 -16.29
C GLY A 133 5.62 -7.52 -16.19
N VAL A 134 5.11 -8.05 -15.07
CA VAL A 134 3.67 -8.14 -14.79
C VAL A 134 3.09 -6.74 -14.51
N LYS A 135 3.71 -5.96 -13.62
CA LYS A 135 3.28 -4.59 -13.29
C LYS A 135 3.16 -3.70 -14.53
N ARG A 136 4.15 -3.76 -15.44
CA ARG A 136 4.12 -3.03 -16.71
C ARG A 136 2.97 -3.45 -17.63
N ARG A 137 2.70 -4.75 -17.75
CA ARG A 137 1.61 -5.26 -18.58
C ARG A 137 0.24 -4.88 -18.03
N HIS A 138 0.05 -4.97 -16.71
CA HIS A 138 -1.21 -4.56 -16.08
C HIS A 138 -1.44 -3.06 -16.25
N ASN A 139 -0.48 -2.21 -15.92
CA ASN A 139 -0.64 -0.76 -16.09
C ASN A 139 -0.84 -0.38 -17.57
N GLY A 140 -0.19 -1.07 -18.51
CA GLY A 140 -0.44 -0.89 -19.95
C GLY A 140 -1.86 -1.31 -20.37
N TYR A 141 -2.41 -2.37 -19.77
CA TYR A 141 -3.80 -2.79 -20.01
C TYR A 141 -4.81 -1.78 -19.46
N VAL A 142 -4.58 -1.27 -18.24
CA VAL A 142 -5.47 -0.28 -17.60
C VAL A 142 -5.50 1.05 -18.36
N ILE A 143 -4.35 1.51 -18.87
CA ILE A 143 -4.29 2.73 -19.70
C ILE A 143 -5.00 2.52 -21.05
N THR A 144 -4.84 1.35 -21.67
CA THR A 144 -5.45 1.07 -22.98
C THR A 144 -6.96 0.81 -22.91
N SER A 145 -7.47 0.26 -21.81
CA SER A 145 -8.91 0.11 -21.58
C SER A 145 -9.61 1.44 -21.27
N SER A 146 -9.00 2.29 -20.44
CA SER A 146 -9.48 3.65 -20.16
C SER A 146 -9.49 4.54 -21.43
N CYS A 147 -8.46 4.44 -22.28
CA CYS A 147 -8.39 5.19 -23.53
C CYS A 147 -9.46 4.74 -24.56
N ARG A 148 -9.83 3.45 -24.58
CA ARG A 148 -10.93 2.95 -25.43
C ARG A 148 -12.31 3.49 -25.02
N GLN A 149 -12.54 3.75 -23.73
CA GLN A 149 -13.80 4.30 -23.25
C GLN A 149 -13.99 5.78 -23.65
N ASN A 150 -12.90 6.53 -23.81
CA ASN A 150 -12.93 7.93 -24.26
C ASN A 150 -12.97 8.12 -25.79
N LEU A 151 -12.82 7.06 -26.58
CA LEU A 151 -12.87 7.09 -28.05
C LEU A 151 -14.23 6.66 -28.63
N LEU A 152 -15.19 6.31 -27.78
CA LEU A 152 -16.54 5.89 -28.16
C LEU A 152 -17.65 6.85 -27.71
N LYS A 153 -17.29 8.06 -27.27
CA LYS A 153 -18.23 9.17 -27.04
C LYS A 153 -18.11 10.20 -28.16
#